data_AF-A0A7T2S5H8-F1
#
_entry.id   AF-A0A7T2S5H8-F1
#
_cell.length_a   1.000
_cell.length_b   1.000
_cell.length_c   1.000
_cell.angle_alpha   90.00
_cell.angle_beta   90.00
_cell.angle_gamma   90.00
#
_symmetry.space_group_name_H-M   'P 1'
#
loop_
_entity.id
_entity.type
_entity.pdbx_description
1 polymer ?
#
loop_
_entity_poly.entity_id
_entity_poly.type
_entity_poly.pdbx_seq_one_letter_code
_entity_poly.pdbx_strand_id
1 'polypeptide(L)'
;MRTSRFIALTALSLGLAGTALAQDAAPSSTAAPTDLSRAQVLADLEMWHRAGLTYVSDREIDVRSTEYQRGLERYQQLRASPAYPEAVARLEKGHAVAQDK
;
A
#
# COMPACT_ATOMS: atom_id res chain seq x y z
N MET A 1 38.12 -13.48 19.65
CA MET A 1 38.84 -12.35 19.02
C MET A 1 38.26 -12.09 17.64
N ARG A 2 37.51 -11.00 17.46
CA ARG A 2 37.68 -10.04 16.35
C ARG A 2 36.74 -8.85 16.61
N THR A 3 37.35 -7.75 17.00
CA THR A 3 36.74 -6.43 17.17
C THR A 3 36.40 -5.86 15.80
N SER A 4 35.23 -5.23 15.66
CA SER A 4 35.02 -4.23 14.61
C SER A 4 34.46 -2.97 15.24
N ARG A 5 35.21 -1.89 15.01
CA ARG A 5 35.12 -0.57 15.61
C ARG A 5 34.16 0.25 14.74
N PHE A 6 33.16 0.89 15.33
CA PHE A 6 32.43 1.97 14.67
C PHE A 6 32.84 3.28 15.34
N ILE A 7 33.70 4.03 14.67
CA ILE A 7 33.96 5.44 14.94
C ILE A 7 33.72 6.18 13.64
N ALA A 8 32.72 7.05 13.64
CA ALA A 8 32.76 8.31 12.90
C ALA A 8 31.77 9.28 13.56
N LEU A 9 32.29 10.06 14.51
CA LEU A 9 31.75 11.35 14.91
C LEU A 9 31.90 12.30 13.71
N THR A 10 30.84 12.97 13.28
CA THR A 10 30.94 14.33 12.75
C THR A 10 29.76 15.14 13.26
N ALA A 11 30.11 16.13 14.06
CA ALA A 11 29.21 17.11 14.63
C ALA A 11 28.95 18.24 13.63
N LEU A 12 27.79 18.87 13.83
CA LEU A 12 27.56 20.31 13.71
C LEU A 12 27.44 20.90 12.30
N SER A 13 26.22 21.32 11.96
CA SER A 13 25.99 22.52 11.15
C SER A 13 24.82 23.30 11.75
N LEU A 14 25.15 24.44 12.33
CA LEU A 14 24.24 25.45 12.83
C LEU A 14 23.65 26.24 11.64
N GLY A 15 22.37 26.58 11.72
CA GLY A 15 21.84 27.86 11.23
C GLY A 15 21.14 27.87 9.87
N LEU A 16 19.82 28.03 9.91
CA LEU A 16 19.22 29.25 9.36
C LEU A 16 17.89 29.52 10.06
N ALA A 17 17.76 30.71 10.65
CA ALA A 17 16.51 31.20 11.20
C ALA A 17 15.49 31.35 10.05
N GLY A 18 14.55 30.41 9.97
CA GLY A 18 13.38 30.49 9.13
C GLY A 18 12.35 31.40 9.79
N THR A 19 11.99 32.47 9.10
CA THR A 19 10.95 33.44 9.42
C THR A 19 9.69 32.80 10.00
N ALA A 20 9.18 33.37 11.09
CA ALA A 20 7.87 33.09 11.64
C ALA A 20 6.79 33.12 10.54
N LEU A 21 6.36 31.95 10.08
CA LEU A 21 5.07 31.80 9.45
C LEU A 21 4.08 31.66 10.60
N ALA A 22 3.13 32.59 10.67
CA ALA A 22 1.93 32.41 11.46
C ALA A 22 1.33 31.06 11.05
N GLN A 23 1.54 30.06 11.90
CA GLN A 23 0.91 28.76 11.82
C GLN A 23 -0.57 28.99 12.11
N ASP A 24 -1.29 29.37 11.06
CA ASP A 24 -2.71 29.08 10.95
C ASP A 24 -2.82 27.60 11.30
N ALA A 25 -3.55 27.31 12.36
CA ALA A 25 -3.76 25.96 12.84
C ALA A 25 -4.62 25.23 11.81
N ALA A 26 -4.01 24.85 10.68
CA ALA A 26 -4.54 23.81 9.83
C ALA A 26 -4.72 22.61 10.74
N PRO A 27 -5.93 22.03 10.84
CA PRO A 27 -6.10 20.82 11.60
C PRO A 27 -5.15 19.81 10.99
N SER A 28 -4.11 19.46 11.75
CA SER A 28 -3.36 18.23 11.57
C SER A 28 -4.34 17.10 11.82
N SER A 29 -5.23 16.85 10.85
CA SER A 29 -5.82 15.55 10.67
C SER A 29 -4.65 14.65 10.35
N THR A 30 -4.04 14.11 11.40
CA THR A 30 -3.50 12.75 11.38
C THR A 30 -4.68 11.90 10.93
N ALA A 31 -4.89 11.81 9.61
CA ALA A 31 -5.92 11.02 9.02
C ALA A 31 -5.66 9.60 9.51
N ALA A 32 -6.62 9.06 10.28
CA ALA A 32 -6.72 7.63 10.49
C ALA A 32 -6.54 6.95 9.12
N PRO A 33 -5.91 5.76 9.05
CA PRO A 33 -5.71 5.05 7.79
C PRO A 33 -7.05 5.07 7.04
N THR A 34 -7.05 5.74 5.89
CA THR A 34 -8.26 6.03 5.13
C THR A 34 -8.96 4.70 4.87
N ASP A 35 -10.22 4.59 5.28
CA ASP A 35 -11.03 3.41 4.97
C ASP A 35 -10.97 3.17 3.46
N LEU A 36 -10.70 1.93 3.06
CA LEU A 36 -10.58 1.59 1.64
C LEU A 36 -11.91 1.86 0.93
N SER A 37 -11.84 2.51 -0.24
CA SER A 37 -13.01 2.68 -1.09
C SER A 37 -13.50 1.33 -1.60
N ARG A 38 -14.79 1.24 -1.95
CA ARG A 38 -15.37 0.04 -2.57
C ARG A 38 -14.58 -0.38 -3.83
N ALA A 39 -14.14 0.57 -4.64
CA ALA A 39 -13.35 0.26 -5.84
C ALA A 39 -11.96 -0.28 -5.49
N GLN A 40 -11.33 0.21 -4.44
CA GLN A 40 -10.05 -0.31 -3.95
C GLN A 40 -10.18 -1.77 -3.49
N VAL A 41 -11.22 -2.10 -2.73
CA VAL A 41 -11.50 -3.49 -2.32
C VAL A 41 -11.72 -4.40 -3.53
N LEU A 42 -12.52 -3.97 -4.50
CA LEU A 42 -12.77 -4.74 -5.72
C LEU A 42 -11.50 -4.90 -6.58
N ALA A 43 -10.66 -3.88 -6.66
CA ALA A 43 -9.37 -3.96 -7.34
C ALA A 43 -8.42 -4.93 -6.64
N ASP A 44 -8.36 -4.93 -5.31
CA ASP A 44 -7.56 -5.88 -4.53
C ASP A 44 -8.04 -7.33 -4.74
N LEU A 45 -9.36 -7.56 -4.78
CA LEU A 45 -9.92 -8.88 -5.13
C LEU A 45 -9.56 -9.32 -6.56
N GLU A 46 -9.54 -8.38 -7.50
CA GLU A 46 -9.12 -8.67 -8.87
C GLU A 46 -7.63 -9.05 -8.92
N MET A 47 -6.75 -8.35 -8.19
CA MET A 47 -5.33 -8.72 -8.09
C MET A 47 -5.16 -10.09 -7.43
N TRP A 48 -5.90 -10.36 -6.35
CA TRP A 48 -5.90 -11.65 -5.65
C TRP A 48 -6.28 -12.80 -6.58
N HIS A 49 -7.32 -12.61 -7.39
CA HIS A 49 -7.75 -13.57 -8.38
C HIS A 49 -6.70 -13.80 -9.48
N ARG A 50 -6.16 -12.72 -10.08
CA ARG A 50 -5.12 -12.82 -11.10
C ARG A 50 -3.84 -13.49 -10.59
N ALA A 51 -3.54 -13.36 -9.30
CA ALA A 51 -2.43 -14.03 -8.64
C ALA A 51 -2.65 -15.55 -8.41
N GLY A 52 -3.85 -16.05 -8.71
CA GLY A 52 -4.24 -17.45 -8.54
C GLY A 52 -4.66 -17.81 -7.11
N LEU A 53 -4.90 -16.82 -6.25
CA LEU A 53 -5.21 -17.05 -4.84
C LEU A 53 -6.69 -17.33 -4.56
N THR A 54 -7.58 -17.21 -5.57
CA THR A 54 -9.01 -17.59 -5.43
C THR A 54 -9.21 -19.10 -5.34
N TYR A 55 -8.26 -19.91 -5.83
CA TYR A 55 -8.42 -21.35 -6.03
C TYR A 55 -7.49 -22.19 -5.15
N VAL A 56 -6.99 -21.63 -4.04
CA VAL A 56 -6.16 -22.37 -3.08
C VAL A 56 -7.05 -23.31 -2.25
N SER A 57 -7.55 -24.36 -2.91
CA SER A 57 -8.36 -25.51 -2.46
C SER A 57 -9.55 -25.29 -1.50
N ASP A 58 -10.66 -26.00 -1.76
CA ASP A 58 -11.84 -26.11 -0.88
C ASP A 58 -11.56 -26.74 0.50
N ARG A 59 -10.33 -27.22 0.72
CA ARG A 59 -9.80 -27.64 2.01
C ARG A 59 -8.92 -26.51 2.51
N GLU A 60 -9.19 -26.05 3.73
CA GLU A 60 -8.44 -25.07 4.52
C GLU A 60 -7.16 -24.55 3.85
N ILE A 61 -7.16 -23.26 3.49
CA ILE A 61 -6.01 -22.62 2.82
C ILE A 61 -4.76 -22.83 3.66
N ASP A 62 -3.82 -23.63 3.16
CA ASP A 62 -2.51 -23.74 3.77
C ASP A 62 -1.66 -22.53 3.38
N VAL A 63 -1.66 -21.53 4.26
CA VAL A 63 -0.87 -20.29 4.12
C VAL A 63 0.65 -20.54 4.15
N ARG A 64 1.09 -21.74 4.52
CA ARG A 64 2.50 -22.14 4.52
C ARG A 64 2.91 -22.85 3.22
N SER A 65 1.94 -23.21 2.37
CA SER A 65 2.21 -23.87 1.10
C SER A 65 3.04 -23.00 0.16
N THR A 66 3.89 -23.64 -0.64
CA THR A 66 4.71 -22.95 -1.65
C THR A 66 3.84 -22.31 -2.73
N GLU A 67 2.68 -22.90 -3.03
CA GLU A 67 1.69 -22.36 -3.96
C GLU A 67 1.10 -21.05 -3.44
N TYR A 68 0.69 -21.01 -2.17
CA TYR A 68 0.19 -19.78 -1.54
C TYR A 68 1.25 -18.69 -1.51
N GLN A 69 2.48 -19.01 -1.13
CA GLN A 69 3.59 -18.05 -1.11
C GLN A 69 3.88 -17.46 -2.50
N ARG A 70 3.94 -18.31 -3.53
CA ARG A 70 4.10 -17.85 -4.94
C ARG A 70 2.92 -17.01 -5.42
N GLY A 71 1.69 -17.36 -5.01
CA GLY A 71 0.52 -16.53 -5.26
C GLY A 71 0.64 -15.17 -4.59
N LEU A 72 1.07 -15.14 -3.33
CA LEU A 72 1.21 -13.90 -2.56
C LEU A 72 2.28 -12.96 -3.14
N GLU A 73 3.41 -13.49 -3.62
CA GLU A 73 4.42 -12.70 -4.32
C GLU A 73 3.87 -12.07 -5.61
N ARG A 74 3.13 -12.85 -6.41
CA ARG A 74 2.47 -12.34 -7.62
C ARG A 74 1.43 -11.27 -7.30
N TYR A 75 0.64 -11.47 -6.24
CA TYR A 75 -0.32 -10.47 -5.76
C TYR A 75 0.38 -9.16 -5.40
N GLN A 76 1.48 -9.22 -4.64
CA GLN A 76 2.24 -8.02 -4.28
C GLN A 76 2.81 -7.30 -5.50
N GLN A 77 3.35 -8.04 -6.47
CA GLN A 77 3.85 -7.47 -7.74
C GLN A 77 2.72 -6.80 -8.53
N LEU A 78 1.56 -7.44 -8.66
CA LEU A 78 0.39 -6.90 -9.36
C LEU A 78 -0.12 -5.62 -8.68
N ARG A 79 -0.21 -5.63 -7.35
CA ARG A 79 -0.67 -4.49 -6.55
C ARG A 79 0.27 -3.29 -6.62
N ALA A 80 1.58 -3.54 -6.73
CA ALA A 80 2.59 -2.49 -6.92
C ALA A 80 2.72 -2.02 -8.39
N SER A 81 2.09 -2.71 -9.34
CA SER A 81 2.13 -2.38 -10.76
C SER A 81 1.06 -1.34 -11.15
N PRO A 82 1.15 -0.72 -12.35
CA PRO A 82 0.10 0.14 -12.89
C PRO A 82 -1.29 -0.54 -13.00
N ALA A 83 -1.34 -1.87 -13.01
CA ALA A 83 -2.58 -2.62 -13.13
C ALA A 83 -3.57 -2.36 -11.97
N TYR A 84 -3.08 -2.03 -10.77
CA TYR A 84 -3.91 -1.73 -9.62
C TYR A 84 -4.63 -0.37 -9.73
N PRO A 85 -3.93 0.78 -9.88
CA PRO A 85 -4.60 2.07 -10.05
C PRO A 85 -5.49 2.13 -11.30
N GLU A 86 -5.14 1.41 -12.38
CA GLU A 86 -6.01 1.27 -13.56
C GLU A 86 -7.31 0.53 -13.24
N ALA A 87 -7.24 -0.56 -12.47
CA ALA A 87 -8.42 -1.29 -12.03
C ALA A 87 -9.30 -0.41 -11.12
N VAL A 88 -8.71 0.30 -10.16
CA VAL A 88 -9.43 1.25 -9.29
C VAL A 88 -10.15 2.29 -10.14
N ALA A 89 -9.46 2.95 -11.08
CA ALA A 89 -10.07 3.98 -11.93
C ALA A 89 -11.21 3.44 -12.79
N ARG A 90 -11.09 2.21 -13.31
CA ARG A 90 -12.16 1.54 -14.07
C ARG A 90 -13.39 1.26 -13.18
N LEU A 91 -13.16 0.77 -11.96
CA LEU A 91 -14.22 0.41 -11.02
C LEU A 91 -14.93 1.64 -10.45
N GLU A 92 -14.21 2.73 -10.16
CA GLU A 92 -14.80 4.01 -9.75
C GLU A 92 -15.71 4.58 -10.85
N LYS A 93 -15.27 4.56 -12.12
CA LYS A 93 -16.10 4.98 -13.25
C LYS A 93 -17.35 4.11 -13.40
N GLY A 94 -17.22 2.80 -13.27
CA GLY A 94 -18.36 1.88 -13.32
C GLY A 94 -19.38 2.13 -12.21
N HIS A 95 -18.90 2.46 -11.01
CA HIS A 95 -19.77 2.82 -9.88
C HIS A 95 -20.51 4.15 -10.14
N ALA A 96 -19.84 5.18 -10.63
CA ALA A 96 -20.46 6.47 -10.93
C ALA A 96 -21.60 6.35 -11.97
N VAL A 97 -21.41 5.55 -13.02
CA VAL A 97 -22.43 5.32 -14.06
C VAL A 97 -23.65 4.55 -13.51
N ALA A 98 -23.47 3.70 -12.50
CA ALA A 98 -24.54 2.93 -11.89
C ALA A 98 -25.40 3.75 -10.90
N GLN A 99 -24.92 4.92 -10.44
CA GLN A 99 -25.65 5.79 -9.52
C GLN A 99 -26.50 6.86 -10.23
N ASP A 100 -26.34 7.04 -11.55
CA ASP A 100 -27.04 8.04 -12.37
C ASP A 100 -28.28 7.47 -13.10
N LYS A 101 -28.69 6.23 -12.79
CA LYS A 101 -29.87 5.55 -13.33
C LYS A 101 -30.86 5.22 -12.23
#